data_AF-A0A822ZLZ4-F1
#
_entry.id   AF-A0A822ZLZ4-F1
#
_cell.length_a   1.000
_cell.length_b   1.000
_cell.length_c   1.000
_cell.angle_alpha   90.00
_cell.angle_beta   90.00
_cell.angle_gamma   90.00
#
_symmetry.space_group_name_H-M   'P 1'
#
loop_
_entity.id
_entity.type
_entity.pdbx_description
1 polymer ?
#
loop_
_entity_poly.entity_id
_entity_poly.type
_entity_poly.pdbx_seq_one_letter_code
_entity_poly.pdbx_strand_id
1 'polypeptide(L)' 'MGIRFILLVNKQGQTRLAQYYEYLTLEQRRALEGEIVRKCLARTEQQCSFVEHRNYKVVYRRYASLFFLVGVDNDEVNL' A
#
# COMPACT_ATOMS: atom_id res chain seq x y z
N MET A 1 -1.15 2.26 -15.59
CA MET A 1 -0.42 1.36 -14.66
C MET A 1 1.03 1.78 -14.39
N GLY A 2 1.28 2.79 -13.55
CA GLY A 2 2.59 3.00 -12.93
C GLY A 2 2.64 2.43 -11.50
N ILE A 3 3.82 2.01 -11.04
CA ILE A 3 4.06 1.79 -9.60
C ILE A 3 4.23 3.16 -8.95
N ARG A 4 3.45 3.46 -7.93
CA ARG A 4 3.42 4.76 -7.24
C ARG A 4 4.19 4.74 -5.94
N PHE A 5 4.12 3.63 -5.22
CA PHE A 5 4.92 3.42 -4.01
C PHE A 5 5.10 1.95 -3.68
N ILE A 6 6.16 1.66 -2.92
CA ILE A 6 6.44 0.36 -2.32
C ILE A 6 6.67 0.58 -0.83
N LEU A 7 5.96 -0.18 0.00
CA LEU A 7 6.09 -0.17 1.45
C LEU A 7 6.40 -1.58 1.95
N LEU A 8 7.38 -1.70 2.84
CA LEU A 8 7.60 -2.91 3.63
C LEU A 8 7.29 -2.61 5.08
N VAL A 9 6.40 -3.39 5.67
CA VAL A 9 5.85 -3.11 7.00
C VAL A 9 5.80 -4.39 7.82
N ASN A 10 6.20 -4.34 9.09
CA ASN A 10 6.11 -5.52 9.94
C ASN A 10 4.67 -5.76 10.44
N LYS A 11 4.44 -6.88 11.15
CA LYS A 11 3.13 -7.20 11.74
C LYS A 11 2.59 -6.16 12.73
N GLN A 12 3.45 -5.30 13.30
CA GLN A 12 3.06 -4.23 14.23
C GLN A 12 2.70 -2.92 13.52
N GLY A 13 2.82 -2.84 12.19
CA GLY A 13 2.59 -1.61 11.44
C GLY A 13 3.79 -0.68 11.35
N GLN A 14 4.99 -1.14 11.75
CA GLN A 14 6.21 -0.35 11.63
C GLN A 14 6.80 -0.49 10.23
N THR A 15 7.02 0.65 9.59
CA THR A 15 7.60 0.75 8.26
C THR A 15 9.10 0.48 8.31
N ARG A 16 9.53 -0.47 7.47
CA ARG A 16 10.94 -0.87 7.27
C ARG A 16 11.53 -0.28 5.99
N LEU A 17 10.69 -0.08 4.98
CA LEU A 17 11.03 0.60 3.75
C LEU A 17 9.81 1.37 3.26
N ALA A 18 10.03 2.60 2.80
CA ALA A 18 9.04 3.37 2.08
C ALA A 18 9.69 4.07 0.90
N GLN A 19 9.30 3.67 -0.31
CA GLN A 19 9.76 4.25 -1.56
C GLN A 19 8.55 4.82 -2.31
N TYR A 20 8.67 6.07 -2.73
CA TYR A 20 7.63 6.80 -3.46
C TYR A 20 8.21 7.24 -4.81
N TYR A 21 7.47 6.98 -5.88
CA TYR A 21 7.89 7.32 -7.26
C TYR A 21 7.25 8.62 -7.75
N GLU A 22 6.37 9.22 -6.95
CA GLU A 22 5.79 10.53 -7.20
C GLU A 22 6.07 11.49 -6.04
N TYR A 23 6.00 12.77 -6.35
CA TYR A 23 6.09 13.80 -5.33
C TYR A 23 4.82 13.79 -4.47
N LEU A 24 5.02 13.56 -3.17
CA LEU A 24 4.01 13.69 -2.12
C LEU A 24 4.66 14.46 -0.97
N THR A 25 3.90 15.38 -0.37
CA THR A 25 4.35 16.06 0.86
C THR A 25 4.51 15.05 2.00
N LEU A 26 5.29 15.39 3.02
CA LEU A 26 5.51 14.50 4.16
C LEU A 26 4.19 14.13 4.86
N GLU A 27 3.26 15.08 4.95
CA GLU A 27 1.93 14.87 5.52
C GLU A 27 1.10 13.90 4.67
N GLN A 28 1.09 14.08 3.35
CA GLN A 28 0.40 13.18 2.43
C GLN A 28 0.96 11.75 2.51
N ARG A 29 2.29 11.60 2.59
CA ARG A 29 2.94 10.28 2.75
C ARG A 29 2.49 9.61 4.03
N ARG A 30 2.55 10.32 5.17
CA ARG A 30 2.15 9.78 6.48
C ARG A 30 0.68 9.36 6.51
N ALA A 31 -0.21 10.19 5.95
CA ALA A 31 -1.64 9.88 5.88
C ALA A 31 -1.90 8.64 5.00
N LEU A 32 -1.33 8.62 3.79
CA LEU A 32 -1.46 7.52 2.84
C LEU A 32 -0.95 6.20 3.43
N GLU A 33 0.27 6.21 3.97
CA GLU A 33 0.91 5.05 4.57
C GLU A 33 0.10 4.52 5.75
N GLY A 34 -0.32 5.38 6.68
CA GLY A 34 -1.10 4.98 7.85
C GLY A 34 -2.45 4.34 7.49
N GLU A 35 -3.15 4.88 6.49
CA GLU A 35 -4.42 4.34 6.02
C GLU A 35 -4.25 2.99 5.31
N ILE A 36 -3.26 2.87 4.42
CA ILE A 36 -3.00 1.65 3.65
C ILE A 36 -2.51 0.52 4.55
N VAL A 37 -1.57 0.82 5.46
CA VAL A 37 -1.03 -0.17 6.41
C VAL A 37 -2.14 -0.71 7.30
N ARG A 38 -2.98 0.16 7.85
CA ARG A 38 -4.11 -0.25 8.70
C ARG A 38 -5.08 -1.14 7.93
N LYS A 39 -5.43 -0.78 6.68
CA LYS A 39 -6.30 -1.60 5.83
C LYS A 39 -5.69 -2.97 5.53
N CYS A 40 -4.40 -3.06 5.22
CA CYS A 40 -3.77 -4.33 4.86
C CYS A 40 -3.56 -5.24 6.07
N LEU A 41 -3.18 -4.69 7.23
CA LEU A 41 -2.98 -5.48 8.46
C LEU A 41 -4.27 -6.00 9.08
N ALA A 42 -5.41 -5.36 8.81
CA ALA A 42 -6.72 -5.81 9.27
C ALA A 42 -7.28 -7.01 8.47
N ARG A 43 -6.64 -7.40 7.36
CA ARG A 43 -7.14 -8.46 6.47
C ARG A 43 -6.68 -9.85 6.90
N THR A 44 -7.51 -10.85 6.63
CA THR A 44 -7.23 -12.26 6.89
C THR A 44 -6.59 -12.93 5.66
N GLU A 45 -5.95 -14.09 5.87
CA GLU A 45 -5.25 -14.83 4.82
C GLU A 45 -6.20 -15.43 3.74
N GLN A 46 -7.51 -15.48 4.02
CA GLN A 46 -8.53 -15.93 3.07
C GLN A 46 -8.98 -14.84 2.09
N GLN A 47 -8.66 -13.57 2.38
CA GLN A 47 -9.03 -12.45 1.51
C GLN A 47 -8.03 -12.29 0.37
N CYS A 48 -8.48 -11.72 -0.76
CA CYS A 48 -7.61 -11.50 -1.91
C CYS A 48 -6.47 -10.50 -1.59
N SER A 49 -5.40 -10.56 -2.39
CA SER A 49 -4.22 -9.70 -2.27
C SER A 49 -4.42 -8.26 -2.79
N PHE A 50 -5.65 -7.84 -3.06
CA PHE A 50 -5.96 -6.53 -3.62
C PHE A 50 -6.79 -5.69 -2.62
N VAL A 51 -6.42 -4.41 -2.49
CA VAL A 51 -7.12 -3.42 -1.67
C VAL A 51 -7.27 -2.14 -2.47
N GLU A 52 -8.51 -1.70 -2.66
CA GLU A 52 -8.80 -0.40 -3.28
C GLU A 52 -8.69 0.73 -2.23
N HIS A 53 -7.94 1.77 -2.57
CA HIS A 53 -7.75 2.93 -1.74
C HIS A 53 -7.63 4.21 -2.57
N ARG A 54 -8.71 5.01 -2.58
CA ARG A 54 -8.78 6.26 -3.37
C ARG A 54 -8.43 5.95 -4.83
N ASN A 55 -7.42 6.61 -5.37
CA ASN A 55 -6.97 6.46 -6.76
C ASN A 55 -5.92 5.35 -6.93
N TYR A 56 -5.66 4.56 -5.87
CA TYR A 56 -4.69 3.49 -5.89
C TYR A 56 -5.35 2.14 -5.71
N LYS A 57 -4.92 1.20 -6.55
CA LYS A 57 -5.06 -0.22 -6.28
C LYS A 57 -3.79 -0.69 -5.56
N VAL A 58 -3.95 -1.27 -4.38
CA VAL A 58 -2.83 -1.77 -3.57
C VAL A 58 -2.79 -3.29 -3.67
N VAL A 59 -1.65 -3.81 -4.14
CA VAL A 59 -1.33 -5.24 -4.09
C VAL A 59 -0.51 -5.49 -2.84
N TYR A 60 -0.91 -6.44 -2.01
CA TYR A 60 -0.16 -6.77 -0.79
C TYR A 60 0.04 -8.27 -0.60
N ARG A 61 1.18 -8.63 0.00
CA ARG A 61 1.48 -10.01 0.40
C ARG A 61 2.33 -10.06 1.66
N ARG A 62 2.02 -11.03 2.53
CA ARG A 62 2.79 -11.32 3.74
C ARG A 62 3.86 -12.37 3.43
N TYR A 63 5.10 -12.08 3.78
CA TYR A 63 6.24 -13.00 3.78
C TYR A 63 6.82 -13.03 5.19
N ALA A 64 6.65 -14.17 5.89
CA ALA A 64 6.96 -14.32 7.31
C ALA A 64 6.33 -13.20 8.18
N SER A 65 7.13 -12.32 8.78
CA SER A 65 6.67 -11.20 9.61
C SER A 65 6.60 -9.86 8.87
N LEU A 66 6.91 -9.85 7.57
CA LEU A 66 6.97 -8.65 6.72
C LEU A 66 5.84 -8.65 5.70
N PHE A 67 5.18 -7.52 5.55
CA PHE A 67 4.18 -7.25 4.55
C PHE A 67 4.81 -6.39 3.47
N PHE A 68 4.62 -6.79 2.22
CA PHE A 68 5.02 -6.06 1.03
C PHE A 68 3.75 -5.46 0.44
N LEU A 69 3.71 -4.14 0.33
CA LEU A 69 2.57 -3.40 -0.21
C LEU A 69 3.07 -2.59 -1.40
N VAL A 70 2.39 -2.74 -2.53
CA VAL A 70 2.70 -2.05 -3.79
C VAL A 70 1.46 -1.30 -4.23
N GLY A 71 1.55 0.03 -4.26
CA GLY A 71 0.51 0.88 -4.81
C GLY A 71 0.70 1.08 -6.30
N VAL A 72 -0.33 0.82 -7.08
CA VAL A 72 -0.39 1.13 -8.52
C VAL A 72 -1.57 2.06 -8.79
N ASP A 73 -1.52 2.77 -9.92
CA ASP A 73 -2.68 3.51 -10.41
C ASP A 73 -3.91 2.61 -10.52
N ASN A 74 -5.07 3.18 -10.20
CA ASN A 74 -6.34 2.59 -10.57
C ASN A 74 -6.60 2.93 -12.06
N ASP A 75 -6.58 1.94 -12.95
CA ASP A 75 -6.85 2.16 -14.39
C ASP A 75 -8.36 2.35 -14.67
N GLU A 76 -9.02 3.27 -13.96
CA GLU A 76 -10.17 3.93 -14.58
C GLU A 76 -9.63 4.95 -15.59
N VAL A 77 -9.14 4.43 -16.72
CA VAL A 77 -9.12 5.18 -17.96
C VAL A 77 -10.59 5.35 -18.34
N ASN A 78 -11.21 6.42 -17.84
CA ASN A 78 -12.45 6.91 -18.43
C ASN A 78 -12.10 7.35 -19.86
N LEU A 79 -12.62 6.61 -20.84
CA LEU A 79 -12.71 7.02 -22.24
C LEU A 79 -13.47 8.35 -22.36
#